data_AF-A0A1E4HXA0-F1
#
_entry.id   AF-A0A1E4HXA0-F1
#
_cell.length_a   1.000
_cell.length_b   1.000
_cell.length_c   1.000
_cell.angle_alpha   90.00
_cell.angle_beta   90.00
_cell.angle_gamma   90.00
#
_symmetry.space_group_name_H-M   'P 1'
#
loop_
_entity.id
_entity.type
_entity.pdbx_description
1 polymer ?
#
loop_
_entity_poly.entity_id
_entity_poly.type
_entity_poly.pdbx_seq_one_letter_code
_entity_poly.pdbx_strand_id
1 'polypeptide(L)'
;MRGWAFFANLLGNVEMTLAKTDMRIARRYVDVLVADEHRPLFDVIRDEHERTLGEVLRWTGSTTLLHRHPVLRNTLAVRSSYLEPLHHMQVQLLAQQREVDEPAPDLHRALLLTINGIAAGLRNTG
;
A
#
# COMPACT_ATOMS: atom_id res chain seq x y z
N MET A 1 -8.13 29.10 -3.74
CA MET A 1 -8.54 27.68 -3.58
C MET A 1 -9.00 27.29 -2.16
N ARG A 2 -8.68 28.03 -1.08
CA ARG A 2 -9.08 27.71 0.33
C ARG A 2 -10.59 27.77 0.65
N GLY A 3 -11.46 27.76 -0.36
CA GLY A 3 -12.92 27.73 -0.21
C GLY A 3 -13.61 26.70 -1.10
N TRP A 4 -12.87 25.88 -1.84
CA TRP A 4 -13.45 24.88 -2.73
C TRP A 4 -13.53 23.51 -2.04
N ALA A 5 -14.67 23.23 -1.41
CA ALA A 5 -14.89 22.03 -0.62
C ALA A 5 -14.66 20.73 -1.40
N PHE A 6 -15.05 20.68 -2.68
CA PHE A 6 -14.80 19.54 -3.55
C PHE A 6 -13.29 19.24 -3.67
N PHE A 7 -12.48 20.25 -4.00
CA PHE A 7 -11.04 20.05 -4.17
C PHE A 7 -10.36 19.63 -2.88
N ALA A 8 -10.78 20.21 -1.74
CA ALA A 8 -10.28 19.81 -0.43
C ALA A 8 -10.59 18.33 -0.11
N ASN A 9 -11.81 17.87 -0.41
CA ASN A 9 -12.19 16.47 -0.22
C ASN A 9 -11.45 15.53 -1.17
N LEU A 10 -11.33 15.89 -2.45
CA LEU A 10 -10.57 15.12 -3.43
C LEU A 10 -9.12 14.94 -2.95
N LEU A 11 -8.46 16.02 -2.53
CA LEU A 11 -7.09 15.95 -2.05
C LEU A 11 -6.98 15.18 -0.73
N GLY A 12 -7.96 15.29 0.16
CA GLY A 12 -8.02 14.49 1.38
C GLY A 12 -8.12 12.98 1.11
N ASN A 13 -8.85 12.58 0.07
CA ASN A 13 -8.90 11.19 -0.37
C ASN A 13 -7.53 10.73 -0.91
N VAL A 14 -6.86 11.55 -1.72
CA VAL A 14 -5.50 11.26 -2.20
C VAL A 14 -4.53 11.13 -1.03
N GLU A 15 -4.58 12.05 -0.07
CA GLU A 15 -3.74 12.03 1.13
C GLU A 15 -3.95 10.76 1.95
N MET A 16 -5.21 10.32 2.10
CA MET A 16 -5.56 9.06 2.76
C MET A 16 -5.01 7.84 2.04
N THR A 17 -5.11 7.80 0.72
CA THR A 17 -4.57 6.69 -0.09
C THR A 17 -3.05 6.64 0.04
N LEU A 18 -2.35 7.77 -0.13
CA LEU A 18 -0.91 7.86 0.07
C LEU A 18 -0.49 7.41 1.48
N ALA A 19 -1.27 7.76 2.51
CA ALA A 19 -0.96 7.38 3.89
C ALA A 19 -1.10 5.87 4.16
N LYS A 20 -1.81 5.13 3.30
CA LYS A 20 -1.97 3.66 3.38
C LYS A 20 -0.99 2.92 2.47
N THR A 21 -0.36 3.62 1.53
CA THR A 21 0.55 3.04 0.55
C THR A 21 1.93 2.83 1.15
N ASP A 22 2.49 1.63 0.95
CA ASP A 22 3.87 1.31 1.34
C ASP A 22 4.66 0.83 0.11
N MET A 23 5.55 1.70 -0.38
CA MET A 23 6.41 1.40 -1.53
C MET A 23 7.49 0.34 -1.22
N ARG A 24 7.88 0.12 0.04
CA ARG A 24 8.81 -0.95 0.42
C ARG A 24 8.13 -2.31 0.28
N ILE A 25 6.89 -2.42 0.76
CA ILE A 25 6.07 -3.62 0.59
C ILE A 25 5.84 -3.87 -0.91
N ALA A 26 5.42 -2.85 -1.67
CA ALA A 26 5.21 -2.97 -3.11
C ALA A 26 6.47 -3.47 -3.85
N ARG A 27 7.65 -2.91 -3.53
CA ARG A 27 8.94 -3.38 -4.05
C ARG A 27 9.16 -4.86 -3.76
N ARG A 28 8.84 -5.34 -2.55
CA ARG A 28 9.00 -6.75 -2.20
C ARG A 28 8.13 -7.69 -3.05
N TYR A 29 6.91 -7.27 -3.41
CA TYR A 29 6.09 -8.03 -4.36
C TYR A 29 6.76 -8.08 -5.73
N VAL A 30 7.28 -6.95 -6.23
CA VAL A 30 7.97 -6.88 -7.52
C VAL A 30 9.23 -7.76 -7.54
N ASP A 31 10.10 -7.60 -6.54
CA ASP A 31 11.38 -8.30 -6.46
C ASP A 31 11.23 -9.82 -6.38
N VAL A 32 10.12 -10.32 -5.83
CA VAL A 32 9.90 -11.77 -5.65
C VAL A 32 9.03 -12.36 -6.76
N LEU A 33 8.03 -11.63 -7.25
CA LEU A 33 6.97 -12.20 -8.09
C LEU A 33 7.04 -11.76 -9.56
N VAL A 34 7.88 -10.79 -9.90
CA VAL A 34 7.94 -10.21 -11.24
C VAL A 34 9.25 -10.57 -11.92
N ALA A 35 9.17 -10.99 -13.18
CA ALA A 35 10.33 -11.26 -14.02
C ALA A 35 11.18 -9.99 -14.20
N ASP A 36 12.50 -10.16 -14.28
CA ASP A 36 13.47 -9.03 -14.28
C ASP A 36 13.18 -7.98 -15.36
N GLU A 37 12.77 -8.42 -16.55
CA GLU A 37 12.41 -7.56 -17.68
C GLU A 37 11.24 -6.60 -17.42
N HIS A 38 10.38 -6.89 -16.44
CA HIS A 38 9.23 -6.07 -16.08
C HIS A 38 9.45 -5.21 -14.83
N ARG A 39 10.53 -5.45 -14.06
CA ARG A 39 10.83 -4.71 -12.84
C ARG A 39 11.05 -3.20 -13.04
N PRO A 40 11.62 -2.70 -14.16
CA PRO A 40 11.80 -1.26 -14.37
C PRO A 40 10.51 -0.43 -14.30
N LEU A 41 9.34 -1.01 -14.57
CA LEU A 41 8.06 -0.33 -14.43
C LEU A 41 7.79 0.14 -12.99
N PHE A 42 8.32 -0.58 -12.00
CA PHE A 42 8.14 -0.21 -10.61
C PHE A 42 8.82 1.11 -10.26
N ASP A 43 9.97 1.42 -10.88
CA ASP A 43 10.64 2.70 -10.65
C ASP A 43 9.80 3.86 -11.20
N VAL A 44 9.12 3.69 -12.34
CA VAL A 44 8.17 4.69 -12.86
C VAL A 44 7.01 4.93 -11.88
N ILE A 45 6.45 3.86 -11.31
CA ILE A 45 5.36 3.96 -10.32
C ILE A 45 5.85 4.64 -9.04
N ARG A 46 7.05 4.30 -8.56
CA ARG A 46 7.67 4.92 -7.38
C ARG A 46 7.87 6.41 -7.61
N ASP A 47 8.42 6.80 -8.76
CA ASP A 47 8.73 8.19 -9.07
C ASP A 47 7.43 9.03 -9.16
N GLU A 48 6.35 8.50 -9.75
CA GLU A 48 5.04 9.17 -9.75
C GLU A 48 4.43 9.25 -8.34
N HIS A 49 4.59 8.23 -7.51
CA HIS A 49 4.16 8.26 -6.12
C HIS A 49 4.90 9.36 -5.33
N GLU A 50 6.23 9.46 -5.47
CA GLU A 50 7.04 10.48 -4.80
C GLU A 50 6.68 11.91 -5.26
N ARG A 51 6.45 12.10 -6.56
CA ARG A 51 5.96 13.37 -7.10
C ARG A 51 4.61 13.74 -6.50
N THR A 52 3.66 12.79 -6.47
CA THR A 52 2.33 13.02 -5.90
C THR A 52 2.41 13.37 -4.42
N LEU A 53 3.21 12.63 -3.64
CA LEU A 53 3.46 12.91 -2.23
C LEU A 53 4.00 14.34 -2.03
N GLY A 54 5.01 14.73 -2.81
CA GLY A 54 5.61 16.06 -2.74
C GLY A 54 4.61 17.19 -3.05
N GLU A 55 3.77 17.01 -4.07
CA GLU A 55 2.72 17.98 -4.42
C GLU A 55 1.64 18.10 -3.33
N VAL A 56 1.20 16.97 -2.76
CA VAL A 56 0.21 16.96 -1.66
C VAL A 56 0.76 17.67 -0.42
N LEU A 57 1.99 17.36 -0.02
CA LEU A 57 2.64 18.00 1.13
C LEU A 57 2.83 19.51 0.92
N ARG A 58 3.25 19.92 -0.29
CA ARG A 58 3.40 21.33 -0.66
C ARG A 58 2.07 22.06 -0.58
N TRP A 59 1.00 21.49 -1.11
CA TRP A 59 -0.32 22.12 -1.08
C TRP A 59 -0.89 22.22 0.33
N THR A 60 -0.74 21.17 1.13
CA THR A 60 -1.22 21.14 2.52
C THR A 60 -0.38 22.00 3.46
N GLY A 61 0.83 22.40 3.03
CA GLY A 61 1.80 23.14 3.83
C GLY A 61 2.31 22.32 5.02
N SER A 62 2.37 20.99 4.88
CA SER A 62 2.70 20.05 5.94
C SER A 62 3.94 19.23 5.56
N THR A 63 4.69 18.77 6.55
CA THR A 63 5.89 17.92 6.35
C THR A 63 5.57 16.43 6.41
N THR A 64 4.35 16.06 6.84
CA THR A 64 3.88 14.68 6.92
C THR A 64 2.43 14.59 6.47
N LEU A 65 2.05 13.47 5.86
CA LEU A 65 0.65 13.17 5.55
C LEU A 65 -0.19 13.13 6.83
N LEU A 66 -1.46 13.50 6.69
CA LEU A 66 -2.47 13.52 7.74
C LEU A 66 -2.02 14.35 8.96
N HIS A 67 -1.22 15.41 8.73
CA HIS A 67 -0.72 16.28 9.79
C HIS A 67 -1.85 16.87 10.66
N ARG A 68 -2.99 17.20 10.03
CA ARG A 68 -4.19 17.73 10.72
C ARG A 68 -5.01 16.65 11.45
N HIS A 69 -4.68 15.37 11.27
CA HIS A 69 -5.39 14.23 11.84
C HIS A 69 -4.42 13.25 12.53
N PRO A 70 -3.71 13.67 13.59
CA PRO A 70 -2.65 12.87 14.21
C PRO A 70 -3.14 11.55 14.80
N VAL A 71 -4.36 11.50 15.34
CA VAL A 71 -4.99 10.27 15.85
C VAL A 71 -5.18 9.24 14.73
N LEU A 72 -5.68 9.69 13.58
CA LEU A 72 -5.87 8.84 12.40
C LEU A 72 -4.51 8.37 11.86
N ARG A 73 -3.52 9.26 11.75
CA ARG A 73 -2.16 8.91 11.35
C ARG A 73 -1.58 7.81 12.23
N ASN A 74 -1.68 7.94 13.56
CA ASN A 74 -1.21 6.93 14.50
C ASN A 74 -1.98 5.60 14.33
N THR A 75 -3.29 5.67 14.16
CA THR A 75 -4.14 4.49 13.94
C THR A 75 -3.72 3.73 12.69
N LEU A 76 -3.42 4.44 11.59
CA LEU A 76 -2.93 3.82 10.36
C LEU A 76 -1.51 3.25 10.52
N ALA A 77 -0.63 3.95 11.22
CA ALA A 77 0.74 3.47 11.49
C ALA A 77 0.74 2.16 12.29
N VAL A 78 0.00 2.11 13.41
CA VAL A 78 -0.15 0.89 14.21
C VAL A 78 -0.69 -0.24 13.35
N ARG A 79 -1.72 0.03 12.55
CA ARG A 79 -2.33 -0.99 11.69
C ARG A 79 -1.37 -1.49 10.60
N SER A 80 -0.59 -0.59 10.00
CA SER A 80 0.43 -0.94 9.01
C SER A 80 1.46 -1.92 9.61
N SER A 81 1.89 -1.71 10.85
CA SER A 81 2.80 -2.63 11.56
C SER A 81 2.22 -4.04 11.75
N TYR A 82 0.91 -4.18 11.94
CA TYR A 82 0.25 -5.50 11.99
C TYR A 82 0.04 -6.13 10.60
N LEU A 83 -0.03 -5.32 9.55
CA LEU A 83 -0.21 -5.79 8.18
C LEU A 83 1.10 -6.20 7.51
N GLU A 84 2.23 -5.61 7.89
CA GLU A 84 3.54 -5.88 7.29
C GLU A 84 3.90 -7.39 7.34
N PRO A 85 3.72 -8.13 8.45
CA PRO A 85 3.93 -9.58 8.47
C PRO A 85 3.02 -10.35 7.50
N LEU A 86 1.74 -9.94 7.36
CA LEU A 86 0.81 -10.59 6.43
C LEU A 86 1.23 -10.39 4.98
N HIS A 87 1.72 -9.19 4.63
CA HIS A 87 2.28 -8.94 3.30
C HIS A 87 3.52 -9.79 3.03
N HIS A 88 4.45 -9.88 3.98
CA HIS A 88 5.63 -10.73 3.82
C HIS A 88 5.26 -12.20 3.64
N MET A 89 4.31 -12.71 4.43
CA MET A 89 3.80 -14.06 4.30
C MET A 89 3.13 -14.27 2.93
N GLN A 90 2.25 -13.35 2.51
CA GLN A 90 1.57 -13.42 1.22
C GLN A 90 2.55 -13.48 0.04
N VAL A 91 3.61 -12.69 0.07
CA VAL A 91 4.64 -12.71 -1.00
C VAL A 91 5.27 -14.09 -1.13
N GLN A 92 5.63 -14.73 -0.02
CA GLN A 92 6.21 -16.08 -0.05
C GLN A 92 5.20 -17.14 -0.49
N LEU A 93 3.97 -17.07 0.01
CA LEU A 93 2.89 -18.01 -0.38
C LEU A 93 2.56 -17.88 -1.87
N LEU A 94 2.54 -16.66 -2.41
CA LEU A 94 2.34 -16.43 -3.85
C LEU A 94 3.49 -16.98 -4.68
N ALA A 95 4.74 -16.86 -4.22
CA ALA A 95 5.89 -17.44 -4.92
C ALA A 95 5.77 -18.97 -4.98
N GLN A 96 5.55 -19.61 -3.82
CA GLN A 96 5.37 -21.06 -3.72
C GLN A 96 4.20 -21.56 -4.57
N GLN A 97 3.06 -20.85 -4.55
CA GLN A 97 1.89 -21.26 -5.32
C GLN A 97 2.08 -21.12 -6.83
N ARG A 98 3.01 -20.28 -7.31
CA ARG A 98 3.32 -20.15 -8.74
C ARG A 98 4.29 -21.19 -9.25
N GLU A 99 4.97 -21.91 -8.37
CA GLU A 99 5.93 -22.97 -8.71
C GLU A 99 5.27 -24.35 -8.89
N VAL A 100 3.99 -24.48 -8.56
CA VAL A 100 3.26 -25.76 -8.56
C VAL A 100 1.94 -25.64 -9.32
N ASP A 101 1.62 -26.65 -10.13
CA ASP A 101 0.34 -26.71 -10.85
C ASP A 101 -0.84 -27.05 -9.92
N GLU A 102 -0.60 -27.93 -8.94
CA GLU A 102 -1.59 -28.38 -7.96
C GLU A 102 -1.11 -28.04 -6.53
N PRO A 103 -1.45 -26.85 -6.00
CA PRO A 103 -1.04 -26.45 -4.67
C PRO A 103 -1.75 -27.25 -3.59
N ALA A 104 -1.02 -27.61 -2.53
CA ALA A 104 -1.60 -28.25 -1.35
C ALA A 104 -2.75 -27.41 -0.76
N PRO A 105 -3.84 -28.03 -0.26
CA PRO A 105 -4.99 -27.30 0.28
C PRO A 105 -4.63 -26.27 1.37
N ASP A 106 -3.63 -26.57 2.18
CA ASP A 106 -3.18 -25.67 3.26
C ASP A 106 -2.41 -24.45 2.73
N LEU A 107 -1.67 -24.57 1.62
CA LEU A 107 -1.02 -23.44 0.95
C LEU A 107 -2.08 -22.46 0.43
N HIS A 108 -3.09 -22.99 -0.26
CA HIS A 108 -4.20 -22.18 -0.75
C HIS A 108 -4.97 -21.50 0.39
N ARG A 109 -5.26 -22.24 1.47
CA ARG A 109 -5.93 -21.68 2.65
C ARG A 109 -5.09 -20.58 3.30
N ALA A 110 -3.78 -20.77 3.45
CA ALA A 110 -2.90 -19.77 4.03
C ALA A 110 -2.90 -18.48 3.19
N LEU A 111 -2.87 -18.60 1.86
CA LEU A 111 -2.94 -17.45 0.95
C LEU A 111 -4.28 -16.70 1.08
N LEU A 112 -5.40 -17.41 1.18
CA LEU A 112 -6.71 -16.79 1.42
C LEU A 112 -6.75 -16.05 2.76
N LEU A 113 -6.12 -16.59 3.81
CA LEU A 113 -6.04 -15.93 5.11
C LEU A 113 -5.23 -14.64 5.04
N THR A 114 -4.12 -14.59 4.32
CA THR A 114 -3.37 -13.34 4.14
C THR A 114 -4.16 -12.31 3.33
N ILE A 115 -4.83 -12.74 2.25
CA ILE A 115 -5.69 -11.86 1.44
C ILE A 115 -6.77 -11.22 2.31
N ASN A 116 -7.50 -12.03 3.07
CA ASN A 116 -8.58 -11.56 3.94
C ASN A 116 -8.06 -10.67 5.07
N GLY A 117 -6.93 -11.03 5.68
CA GLY A 117 -6.31 -10.24 6.75
C GLY A 117 -5.86 -8.85 6.26
N ILE A 118 -5.23 -8.78 5.09
CA ILE A 118 -4.82 -7.52 4.46
C ILE A 118 -6.04 -6.69 4.09
N ALA A 119 -7.06 -7.27 3.46
CA ALA A 119 -8.29 -6.57 3.10
C ALA A 119 -8.99 -5.98 4.34
N ALA A 120 -9.11 -6.77 5.41
CA ALA A 120 -9.71 -6.32 6.66
C ALA A 120 -8.93 -5.17 7.31
N GLY A 121 -7.59 -5.18 7.25
CA GLY A 121 -6.77 -4.11 7.79
C GLY A 121 -6.75 -2.85 6.93
N LEU A 122 -6.63 -2.96 5.61
CA LEU A 122 -6.61 -1.77 4.74
C LEU A 122 -7.94 -1.02 4.76
N ARG A 123 -9.06 -1.72 4.98
CA ARG A 123 -10.42 -1.17 4.96
C ARG A 123 -10.67 -0.47 3.61
N ASN A 124 -11.12 0.78 3.61
CA ASN A 124 -11.36 1.54 2.39
C ASN A 124 -10.04 1.99 1.76
N THR A 125 -9.85 1.79 0.46
CA THR A 125 -8.61 2.19 -0.25
C THR A 125 -8.87 3.19 -1.40
N GLY A 126 -10.14 3.37 -1.77
CA GLY A 126 -10.65 4.28 -2.77
C GLY A 126 -12.16 4.12 -2.91
#